data_AF-A0A4P6ZK92-F1
#
_entry.id   AF-A0A4P6ZK92-F1
#
_cell.length_a   1.000
_cell.length_b   1.000
_cell.length_c   1.000
_cell.angle_alpha   90.00
_cell.angle_beta   90.00
_cell.angle_gamma   90.00
#
_symmetry.space_group_name_H-M   'P 1'
#
loop_
_entity.id
_entity.type
_entity.pdbx_description
1 polymer ?
#
loop_
_entity_poly.entity_id
_entity_poly.type
_entity_poly.pdbx_seq_one_letter_code
_entity_poly.pdbx_strand_id
1 'polypeptide(L)'
;MNLYSYGYLTHNSGILDDFFIFIGIMIGITILVSGFKYARNRTNLRYRNVLITMVLFAILIICLEVGRIQNQQSSQSQIGQTAQIMRNISSKDHIPLSNIYTSSTTLNNGMTIKAGKHFYQVNLNNNDNSTYTLSPTHPINHQMNYVHHGGLNFNLNNGKYLNIAVKLLIGFVMLVVQINLAGKSNLAPSNAIDQLQNYVLGGIVGGVIYNQAITILQFIIIILIWSIIIFGSKILITQSDFFKTIFIGRPHVLINHGLINVNAALASGMSANDLVFKLRSAGVNDFQKVKRVTLEQNGQLSISRYNDPTSVNFPIITDGTINDDVLTHIHKDRKWLLKLLELKHHQLKDVYLGQIINGDLVLTLYPQHNNRIFKYLPSHRIDISKFLKNTKDHLKNTKHHFRI
;
A
#
# COMPACT_ATOMS: atom_id res chain seq x y z
N MET A 1 -26.42 -33.78 16.26
CA MET A 1 -26.77 -33.35 14.89
C MET A 1 -27.98 -32.42 14.96
N ASN A 2 -28.01 -31.34 14.17
CA ASN A 2 -29.19 -30.46 14.11
C ASN A 2 -30.23 -31.04 13.14
N LEU A 3 -31.49 -31.04 13.56
CA LEU A 3 -32.64 -31.50 12.78
C LEU A 3 -33.63 -30.35 12.63
N TYR A 4 -33.82 -29.89 11.39
CA TYR A 4 -34.67 -28.75 11.05
C TYR A 4 -36.08 -29.21 10.72
N SER A 5 -37.08 -28.54 11.30
CA SER A 5 -38.50 -28.81 11.01
C SER A 5 -38.94 -28.21 9.66
N TYR A 6 -40.09 -28.66 9.16
CA TYR A 6 -40.72 -28.06 7.97
C TYR A 6 -41.04 -26.56 8.14
N GLY A 7 -41.47 -26.14 9.33
CA GLY A 7 -41.74 -24.73 9.64
C GLY A 7 -40.49 -23.86 9.52
N TYR A 8 -39.34 -24.37 9.96
CA TYR A 8 -38.06 -23.68 9.84
C TYR A 8 -37.66 -23.44 8.38
N LEU A 9 -37.88 -24.42 7.49
CA LEU A 9 -37.55 -24.27 6.06
C LEU A 9 -38.40 -23.22 5.35
N THR A 10 -39.65 -23.02 5.79
CA THR A 10 -40.63 -22.19 5.09
C THR A 10 -40.76 -20.77 5.65
N HIS A 11 -40.37 -20.52 6.90
CA HIS A 11 -40.60 -19.23 7.58
C HIS A 11 -39.32 -18.49 8.03
N ASN A 12 -38.12 -19.05 7.88
CA ASN A 12 -36.89 -18.50 8.48
C ASN A 12 -36.24 -17.31 7.72
N SER A 13 -36.69 -16.93 6.51
CA SER A 13 -36.00 -15.91 5.71
C SER A 13 -36.35 -14.45 6.04
N GLY A 14 -37.51 -14.15 6.65
CA GLY A 14 -38.02 -12.78 6.74
C GLY A 14 -37.32 -11.87 7.77
N ILE A 15 -36.93 -12.39 8.93
CA ILE A 15 -36.47 -11.55 10.07
C ILE A 15 -35.17 -10.78 9.74
N LEU A 16 -34.25 -11.40 9.00
CA LEU A 16 -33.01 -10.73 8.61
C LEU A 16 -33.24 -9.68 7.53
N ASP A 17 -34.19 -9.91 6.62
CA ASP A 17 -34.53 -8.96 5.55
C ASP A 17 -35.09 -7.66 6.15
N ASP A 18 -35.97 -7.78 7.16
CA ASP A 18 -36.52 -6.63 7.88
C ASP A 18 -35.43 -5.84 8.63
N PHE A 19 -34.44 -6.52 9.19
CA PHE A 19 -33.31 -5.89 9.86
C PHE A 19 -32.44 -5.06 8.90
N PHE A 20 -32.12 -5.58 7.72
CA PHE A 20 -31.34 -4.84 6.73
C PHE A 20 -32.12 -3.66 6.13
N ILE A 21 -33.43 -3.80 5.94
CA ILE A 21 -34.31 -2.69 5.54
C ILE A 21 -34.27 -1.57 6.57
N PHE A 22 -34.37 -1.90 7.87
CA PHE A 22 -34.27 -0.93 8.95
C PHE A 22 -32.92 -0.17 8.96
N ILE A 23 -31.80 -0.89 8.78
CA ILE A 23 -30.47 -0.27 8.65
C ILE A 23 -30.42 0.66 7.43
N GLY A 24 -30.96 0.23 6.28
CA GLY A 24 -31.00 1.04 5.06
C GLY A 24 -31.73 2.37 5.27
N ILE A 25 -32.86 2.35 5.98
CA ILE A 25 -33.63 3.55 6.33
C ILE A 25 -32.80 4.47 7.23
N MET A 26 -32.17 3.94 8.28
CA MET A 26 -31.33 4.74 9.20
C MET A 26 -30.18 5.44 8.48
N ILE A 27 -29.55 4.76 7.52
CA ILE A 27 -28.47 5.32 6.71
C ILE A 27 -28.99 6.38 5.74
N GLY A 28 -30.14 6.14 5.10
CA GLY A 28 -30.80 7.11 4.23
C GLY A 28 -31.12 8.42 4.96
N ILE A 29 -31.66 8.33 6.19
CA ILE A 29 -31.90 9.50 7.06
C ILE A 29 -30.59 10.23 7.35
N THR A 30 -29.54 9.49 7.69
CA THR A 30 -28.22 10.07 8.01
C THR A 30 -27.59 10.78 6.80
N ILE A 31 -27.75 10.23 5.59
CA ILE A 31 -27.32 10.86 4.33
C ILE A 31 -28.10 12.15 4.09
N LEU A 32 -29.42 12.15 4.26
CA LEU A 32 -30.25 13.34 4.09
C LEU A 32 -29.84 14.46 5.05
N VAL A 33 -29.64 14.15 6.34
CA VAL A 33 -29.16 15.12 7.35
C VAL A 33 -27.77 15.65 6.98
N SER A 34 -26.86 14.79 6.56
CA SER A 34 -25.50 15.19 6.16
C SER A 34 -25.52 16.03 4.88
N GLY A 35 -26.41 15.71 3.94
CA GLY A 35 -26.61 16.46 2.69
C GLY A 35 -27.16 17.84 2.93
N PHE A 36 -28.13 17.96 3.84
CA PHE A 36 -28.63 19.25 4.26
C PHE A 36 -27.55 20.11 4.93
N LYS A 37 -26.76 19.53 5.84
CA LYS A 37 -25.63 20.25 6.48
C LYS A 37 -24.57 20.68 5.47
N TYR A 38 -24.25 19.84 4.48
CA TYR A 38 -23.34 20.20 3.41
C TYR A 38 -23.90 21.32 2.51
N ALA A 39 -25.17 21.25 2.13
CA ALA A 39 -25.83 22.26 1.32
C ALA A 39 -25.87 23.64 2.02
N ARG A 40 -26.12 23.64 3.34
CA ARG A 40 -26.11 24.86 4.18
C ARG A 40 -24.70 25.43 4.38
N ASN A 41 -23.69 24.57 4.51
CA ASN A 41 -22.31 24.97 4.83
C ASN A 41 -21.32 24.45 3.77
N ARG A 42 -21.44 24.92 2.52
CA ARG A 42 -20.62 24.46 1.38
C ARG A 42 -19.10 24.65 1.54
N THR A 43 -18.66 25.55 2.42
CA THR A 43 -17.23 25.81 2.68
C THR A 43 -16.61 24.87 3.72
N ASN A 44 -17.42 24.10 4.46
CA ASN A 44 -16.92 23.20 5.50
C ASN A 44 -16.68 21.78 4.94
N LEU A 45 -15.40 21.45 4.74
CA LEU A 45 -14.94 20.16 4.22
C LEU A 45 -15.38 18.96 5.07
N ARG A 46 -15.67 19.15 6.38
CA ARG A 46 -16.11 18.05 7.25
C ARG A 46 -17.44 17.46 6.82
N TYR A 47 -18.43 18.31 6.47
CA TYR A 47 -19.75 17.83 6.04
C TYR A 47 -19.69 17.11 4.70
N ARG A 48 -18.86 17.61 3.77
CA ARG A 48 -18.60 16.93 2.50
C ARG A 48 -18.01 15.54 2.72
N ASN A 49 -16.98 15.44 3.55
CA ASN A 49 -16.30 14.16 3.81
C ASN A 49 -17.25 13.17 4.51
N VAL A 50 -18.02 13.62 5.51
CA VAL A 50 -19.00 12.78 6.21
C VAL A 50 -20.10 12.29 5.25
N LEU A 51 -20.59 13.16 4.37
CA LEU A 51 -21.57 12.78 3.35
C LEU A 51 -21.01 11.73 2.40
N ILE A 52 -19.80 11.93 1.86
CA ILE A 52 -19.15 10.98 0.95
C ILE A 52 -18.99 9.62 1.65
N THR A 53 -18.53 9.61 2.91
CA THR A 53 -18.37 8.35 3.66
C THR A 53 -19.69 7.63 3.88
N MET A 54 -20.77 8.36 4.20
CA MET A 54 -22.09 7.75 4.42
C MET A 54 -22.67 7.17 3.12
N VAL A 55 -22.49 7.87 1.99
CA VAL A 55 -22.89 7.37 0.67
C VAL A 55 -22.13 6.09 0.30
N LEU A 56 -20.82 6.05 0.55
CA LEU A 56 -20.02 4.83 0.30
C LEU A 56 -20.47 3.66 1.17
N PHE A 57 -20.78 3.89 2.46
CA PHE A 57 -21.34 2.86 3.33
C PHE A 57 -22.72 2.36 2.86
N ALA A 58 -23.59 3.26 2.39
CA ALA A 58 -24.88 2.87 1.82
C ALA A 58 -24.73 1.98 0.58
N ILE A 59 -23.86 2.37 -0.34
CA ILE A 59 -23.56 1.58 -1.55
C ILE A 59 -23.01 0.20 -1.15
N LEU A 60 -22.11 0.13 -0.17
CA LEU A 60 -21.57 -1.13 0.32
C LEU A 60 -22.67 -2.06 0.86
N ILE A 61 -23.59 -1.53 1.68
CA ILE A 61 -24.70 -2.31 2.25
C ILE A 61 -25.64 -2.80 1.16
N ILE A 62 -25.98 -1.94 0.19
CA ILE A 62 -26.79 -2.34 -0.97
C ILE A 62 -26.10 -3.47 -1.74
N CYS A 63 -24.79 -3.36 -1.99
CA CYS A 63 -24.04 -4.42 -2.66
C CYS A 63 -24.01 -5.73 -1.86
N LEU A 64 -23.85 -5.66 -0.54
CA LEU A 64 -23.90 -6.84 0.33
C LEU A 64 -25.29 -7.49 0.31
N GLU A 65 -26.36 -6.68 0.29
CA GLU A 65 -27.74 -7.17 0.25
C GLU A 65 -28.09 -7.80 -1.10
N VAL A 66 -27.70 -7.17 -2.21
CA VAL A 66 -27.85 -7.77 -3.54
C VAL A 66 -27.07 -9.09 -3.63
N GLY A 67 -25.84 -9.14 -3.11
CA GLY A 67 -25.06 -10.37 -3.04
C GLY A 67 -25.73 -11.45 -2.19
N ARG A 68 -26.37 -11.06 -1.08
CA ARG A 68 -27.17 -11.97 -0.24
C ARG A 68 -28.38 -12.51 -1.00
N ILE A 69 -29.19 -11.64 -1.60
CA ILE A 69 -30.40 -12.01 -2.37
C ILE A 69 -30.03 -12.97 -3.50
N GLN A 70 -28.94 -12.69 -4.22
CA GLN A 70 -28.49 -13.54 -5.33
C GLN A 70 -28.05 -14.93 -4.87
N ASN A 71 -27.34 -15.02 -3.74
CA ASN A 71 -27.01 -16.32 -3.13
C ASN A 71 -28.27 -17.03 -2.61
N GLN A 72 -29.23 -16.28 -2.06
CA GLN A 72 -30.48 -16.80 -1.52
C GLN A 72 -31.40 -17.35 -2.61
N GLN A 73 -31.47 -16.77 -3.82
CA GLN A 73 -32.25 -17.34 -4.93
C GLN A 73 -31.79 -18.77 -5.29
N SER A 74 -30.48 -19.00 -5.37
CA SER A 74 -29.91 -20.33 -5.62
C SER A 74 -30.28 -21.32 -4.50
N SER A 75 -30.22 -20.87 -3.23
CA SER A 75 -30.60 -21.70 -2.08
C SER A 75 -32.11 -21.89 -1.92
N GLN A 76 -32.95 -20.94 -2.29
CA GLN A 76 -34.40 -21.03 -2.14
C GLN A 76 -35.00 -22.10 -3.04
N SER A 77 -34.46 -22.28 -4.25
CA SER A 77 -34.84 -23.41 -5.11
C SER A 77 -34.57 -24.76 -4.41
N GLN A 78 -33.41 -24.90 -3.78
CA GLN A 78 -33.01 -26.12 -3.06
C GLN A 78 -33.78 -26.33 -1.74
N ILE A 79 -34.06 -25.26 -0.98
CA ILE A 79 -34.89 -25.29 0.22
C ILE A 79 -36.32 -25.72 -0.13
N GLY A 80 -36.86 -25.18 -1.23
CA GLY A 80 -38.17 -25.57 -1.77
C GLY A 80 -38.25 -27.05 -2.14
N GLN A 81 -37.20 -27.59 -2.76
CA GLN A 81 -37.09 -29.02 -3.09
C GLN A 81 -37.02 -29.90 -1.84
N THR A 82 -36.21 -29.54 -0.83
CA THR A 82 -36.18 -30.26 0.46
C THR A 82 -37.53 -30.25 1.16
N ALA A 83 -38.21 -29.09 1.19
CA ALA A 83 -39.55 -28.96 1.74
C ALA A 83 -40.60 -29.78 0.94
N GLN A 84 -40.41 -29.96 -0.37
CA GLN A 84 -41.25 -30.83 -1.20
C GLN A 84 -41.04 -32.31 -0.90
N ILE A 85 -39.79 -32.76 -0.68
CA ILE A 85 -39.50 -34.13 -0.23
C ILE A 85 -40.20 -34.42 1.11
N MET A 86 -40.11 -33.50 2.07
CA MET A 86 -40.80 -33.65 3.36
C MET A 86 -42.32 -33.72 3.21
N ARG A 87 -42.91 -32.91 2.31
CA ARG A 87 -44.34 -32.98 1.97
C ARG A 87 -44.73 -34.32 1.34
N ASN A 88 -43.92 -34.83 0.41
CA ASN A 88 -44.19 -36.12 -0.24
C ASN A 88 -44.15 -37.29 0.76
N ILE A 89 -43.19 -37.28 1.70
CA ILE A 89 -43.13 -38.27 2.79
C ILE A 89 -44.35 -38.16 3.69
N SER A 90 -44.75 -36.94 4.05
CA SER A 90 -45.96 -36.70 4.85
C SER A 90 -47.21 -37.29 4.21
N SER A 91 -47.42 -37.03 2.91
CA SER A 91 -48.58 -37.53 2.16
C SER A 91 -48.54 -39.06 1.94
N LYS A 92 -47.36 -39.64 1.68
CA LYS A 92 -47.22 -41.08 1.43
C LYS A 92 -47.40 -41.90 2.70
N ASP A 93 -46.74 -41.48 3.78
CA ASP A 93 -46.65 -42.26 5.02
C ASP A 93 -47.67 -41.79 6.09
N HIS A 94 -48.52 -40.80 5.75
CA HIS A 94 -49.57 -40.25 6.62
C HIS A 94 -49.04 -39.67 7.95
N ILE A 95 -47.81 -39.15 7.92
CA ILE A 95 -47.15 -38.55 9.09
C ILE A 95 -47.36 -37.03 9.04
N PRO A 96 -47.80 -36.36 10.12
CA PRO A 96 -47.97 -34.91 10.12
C PRO A 96 -46.62 -34.21 9.91
N LEU A 97 -46.60 -33.13 9.12
CA LEU A 97 -45.39 -32.35 8.79
C LEU A 97 -44.63 -31.83 10.02
N SER A 98 -45.32 -31.64 11.16
CA SER A 98 -44.71 -31.27 12.44
C SER A 98 -43.77 -32.33 13.01
N ASN A 99 -43.90 -33.59 12.56
CA ASN A 99 -43.13 -34.73 13.04
C ASN A 99 -42.06 -35.19 12.04
N ILE A 100 -41.80 -34.38 11.00
CA ILE A 100 -40.78 -34.62 9.99
C ILE A 100 -39.66 -33.60 10.17
N TYR A 101 -38.42 -34.08 10.21
CA TYR A 101 -37.21 -33.25 10.37
C TYR A 101 -36.13 -33.65 9.37
N THR A 102 -35.31 -32.69 8.96
CA THR A 102 -34.18 -32.93 8.04
C THR A 102 -32.86 -32.48 8.66
N SER A 103 -31.76 -33.17 8.36
CA SER A 103 -30.41 -32.76 8.80
C SER A 103 -29.81 -31.61 7.99
N SER A 104 -30.40 -31.27 6.84
CA SER A 104 -29.96 -30.19 5.94
C SER A 104 -31.11 -29.31 5.51
N THR A 105 -30.89 -28.00 5.45
CA THR A 105 -31.89 -27.03 4.97
C THR A 105 -31.96 -26.97 3.44
N THR A 106 -30.87 -27.30 2.74
CA THR A 106 -30.79 -27.38 1.28
C THR A 106 -30.77 -28.84 0.83
N LEU A 107 -31.19 -29.08 -0.42
CA LEU A 107 -31.18 -30.40 -1.04
C LEU A 107 -29.74 -30.87 -1.27
N ASN A 108 -29.31 -31.88 -0.51
CA ASN A 108 -27.97 -32.46 -0.61
C ASN A 108 -28.05 -33.99 -0.64
N ASN A 109 -27.21 -34.62 -1.45
CA ASN A 109 -27.11 -36.08 -1.48
C ASN A 109 -26.58 -36.59 -0.13
N GLY A 110 -27.19 -37.65 0.40
CA GLY A 110 -26.84 -38.23 1.70
C GLY A 110 -27.45 -37.53 2.92
N MET A 111 -28.29 -36.50 2.74
CA MET A 111 -29.00 -35.88 3.87
C MET A 111 -29.96 -36.87 4.53
N THR A 112 -30.26 -36.66 5.82
CA THR A 112 -31.11 -37.57 6.61
C THR A 112 -32.43 -36.91 6.93
N ILE A 113 -33.53 -37.64 6.73
CA ILE A 113 -34.88 -37.24 7.12
C ILE A 113 -35.37 -38.17 8.22
N LYS A 114 -35.77 -37.60 9.34
CA LYS A 114 -36.50 -38.28 10.40
C LYS A 114 -37.99 -38.11 10.15
N ALA A 115 -38.72 -39.20 9.97
CA ALA A 115 -40.18 -39.21 9.86
C ALA A 115 -40.76 -40.08 10.99
N GLY A 116 -41.33 -39.43 12.01
CA GLY A 116 -41.79 -40.15 13.21
C GLY A 116 -40.65 -40.83 13.96
N LYS A 117 -40.63 -42.18 13.94
CA LYS A 117 -39.59 -43.01 14.58
C LYS A 117 -38.50 -43.50 13.61
N HIS A 118 -38.70 -43.35 12.31
CA HIS A 118 -37.79 -43.88 11.29
C HIS A 118 -36.88 -42.79 10.74
N PHE A 119 -35.66 -43.19 10.36
CA PHE A 119 -34.69 -42.33 9.71
C PHE A 119 -34.40 -42.86 8.31
N TYR A 120 -34.39 -41.95 7.35
CA TYR A 120 -34.13 -42.23 5.95
C TYR A 120 -32.99 -41.36 5.45
N GLN A 121 -32.07 -41.94 4.70
CA GLN A 121 -31.06 -41.20 3.94
C GLN A 121 -31.61 -40.92 2.55
N VAL A 122 -31.51 -39.67 2.12
CA VAL A 122 -31.91 -39.23 0.78
C VAL A 122 -30.74 -39.45 -0.17
N ASN A 123 -30.94 -40.28 -1.17
CA ASN A 123 -29.99 -40.50 -2.25
C ASN A 123 -30.53 -39.87 -3.53
N LEU A 124 -29.84 -38.85 -4.04
CA LEU A 124 -30.20 -38.17 -5.27
C LEU A 124 -29.65 -38.93 -6.47
N ASN A 125 -30.45 -39.03 -7.53
CA ASN A 125 -29.97 -39.59 -8.79
C ASN A 125 -29.12 -38.55 -9.54
N ASN A 126 -27.87 -38.91 -9.84
CA ASN A 126 -26.82 -38.01 -10.33
C ASN A 126 -27.12 -37.31 -11.68
N ASN A 127 -28.15 -37.74 -12.42
CA ASN A 127 -28.38 -37.25 -13.79
C ASN A 127 -29.44 -36.15 -13.92
N ASP A 128 -30.35 -35.96 -12.95
CA ASP A 128 -31.41 -34.95 -13.09
C ASP A 128 -31.81 -34.22 -11.78
N ASN A 129 -31.32 -34.63 -10.61
CA ASN A 129 -31.77 -34.12 -9.29
C ASN A 129 -33.30 -34.10 -9.09
N SER A 130 -34.07 -34.74 -9.96
CA SER A 130 -35.53 -34.75 -10.02
C SER A 130 -36.14 -35.96 -9.32
N THR A 131 -35.32 -36.99 -9.09
CA THR A 131 -35.71 -38.24 -8.44
C THR A 131 -34.79 -38.51 -7.25
N TYR A 132 -35.38 -39.04 -6.19
CA TYR A 132 -34.69 -39.39 -4.95
C TYR A 132 -35.13 -40.77 -4.49
N THR A 133 -34.21 -41.49 -3.84
CA THR A 133 -34.54 -42.72 -3.12
C THR A 133 -34.31 -42.51 -1.62
N LEU A 134 -35.09 -43.23 -0.82
CA LEU A 134 -35.01 -43.19 0.64
C LEU A 134 -34.51 -44.55 1.12
N SER A 135 -33.29 -44.57 1.66
CA SER A 135 -32.71 -45.78 2.26
C SER A 135 -32.83 -45.69 3.78
N PRO A 136 -33.35 -46.71 4.48
CA PRO A 136 -33.36 -46.74 5.94
C PRO A 136 -31.95 -46.56 6.51
N THR A 137 -31.81 -45.71 7.52
CA THR A 137 -30.53 -45.44 8.19
C THR A 137 -30.72 -45.33 9.70
N HIS A 138 -29.63 -45.45 10.46
CA HIS A 138 -29.66 -45.31 11.91
C HIS A 138 -28.58 -44.33 12.38
N PRO A 139 -28.92 -43.35 13.23
CA PRO A 139 -27.94 -42.42 13.75
C PRO A 139 -27.00 -43.10 14.74
N ILE A 140 -25.69 -42.85 14.61
CA ILE A 140 -24.67 -43.34 15.55
C ILE A 140 -24.72 -42.58 16.89
N ASN A 141 -25.12 -41.31 16.86
CA ASN A 141 -25.19 -40.44 18.05
C ASN A 141 -26.65 -40.05 18.37
N HIS A 142 -27.06 -40.23 19.63
CA HIS A 142 -28.41 -39.99 20.13
C HIS A 142 -28.72 -38.53 20.51
N GLN A 143 -27.71 -37.65 20.63
CA GLN A 143 -27.94 -36.24 20.95
C GLN A 143 -28.30 -35.44 19.70
N MET A 144 -29.60 -35.25 19.49
CA MET A 144 -30.17 -34.49 18.37
C MET A 144 -30.78 -33.19 18.88
N ASN A 145 -30.42 -32.09 18.24
CA ASN A 145 -30.97 -30.78 18.53
C ASN A 145 -32.06 -30.45 17.50
N TYR A 146 -33.29 -30.28 17.95
CA TYR A 146 -34.44 -30.02 17.08
C TYR A 146 -34.67 -28.51 16.94
N VAL A 147 -34.56 -28.03 15.70
CA VAL A 147 -34.67 -26.60 15.39
C VAL A 147 -36.05 -26.33 14.77
N HIS A 148 -36.90 -25.70 15.57
CA HIS A 148 -38.28 -25.40 15.20
C HIS A 148 -38.46 -23.97 14.69
N HIS A 149 -37.66 -23.03 15.20
CA HIS A 149 -37.76 -21.60 14.90
C HIS A 149 -36.41 -21.03 14.52
N GLY A 150 -36.43 -20.05 13.62
CA GLY A 150 -35.30 -19.20 13.31
C GLY A 150 -34.88 -18.38 14.52
N GLY A 151 -33.75 -18.71 15.14
CA GLY A 151 -33.09 -17.77 16.03
C GLY A 151 -32.43 -16.65 15.22
N LEU A 152 -32.35 -15.43 15.78
CA LEU A 152 -31.48 -14.35 15.29
C LEU A 152 -30.01 -14.78 15.40
N ASN A 153 -29.58 -15.64 14.48
CA ASN A 153 -28.19 -15.99 14.32
C ASN A 153 -27.60 -14.96 13.36
N PHE A 154 -27.01 -13.90 13.93
CA PHE A 154 -26.10 -13.02 13.22
C PHE A 154 -24.88 -13.83 12.81
N ASN A 155 -25.03 -14.60 11.74
CA ASN A 155 -23.92 -15.33 11.16
C ASN A 155 -23.08 -14.33 10.34
N LEU A 156 -22.27 -13.53 11.05
CA LEU A 156 -21.21 -12.72 10.41
C LEU A 156 -20.19 -13.59 9.66
N ASN A 157 -20.22 -14.91 9.82
CA ASN A 157 -19.44 -15.84 8.99
C ASN A 157 -20.08 -16.07 7.61
N ASN A 158 -20.53 -15.00 6.94
CA ASN A 158 -20.35 -14.96 5.48
C ASN A 158 -18.84 -14.87 5.22
N GLY A 159 -18.14 -15.98 5.44
CA GLY A 159 -16.68 -16.05 5.55
C GLY A 159 -15.98 -15.48 4.31
N LYS A 160 -16.66 -15.44 3.16
CA LYS A 160 -16.17 -14.82 1.92
C LYS A 160 -15.99 -13.31 2.06
N TYR A 161 -17.04 -12.57 2.42
CA TYR A 161 -16.96 -11.10 2.53
C TYR A 161 -16.16 -10.66 3.75
N LEU A 162 -16.25 -11.38 4.87
CA LEU A 162 -15.44 -11.12 6.06
C LEU A 162 -13.95 -11.33 5.79
N ASN A 163 -13.58 -12.40 5.07
CA ASN A 163 -12.19 -12.65 4.67
C ASN A 163 -11.66 -11.56 3.74
N ILE A 164 -12.46 -11.12 2.75
CA ILE A 164 -12.13 -9.97 1.90
C ILE A 164 -11.88 -8.71 2.74
N ALA A 165 -12.78 -8.39 3.68
CA ALA A 165 -12.65 -7.22 4.55
C ALA A 165 -11.40 -7.27 5.43
N VAL A 166 -11.11 -8.43 6.04
CA VAL A 166 -9.92 -8.63 6.88
C VAL A 166 -8.64 -8.52 6.05
N LYS A 167 -8.58 -9.14 4.86
CA LYS A 167 -7.45 -8.98 3.94
C LYS A 167 -7.26 -7.53 3.53
N LEU A 168 -8.33 -6.81 3.22
CA LEU A 168 -8.24 -5.40 2.84
C LEU A 168 -7.70 -4.55 3.99
N LEU A 169 -8.17 -4.78 5.22
CA LEU A 169 -7.70 -4.07 6.41
C LEU A 169 -6.23 -4.37 6.72
N ILE A 170 -5.82 -5.64 6.66
CA ILE A 170 -4.41 -6.04 6.82
C ILE A 170 -3.54 -5.40 5.74
N GLY A 171 -3.98 -5.46 4.48
CA GLY A 171 -3.29 -4.84 3.36
C GLY A 171 -3.10 -3.36 3.61
N PHE A 172 -4.17 -2.63 3.93
CA PHE A 172 -4.13 -1.19 4.23
C PHE A 172 -3.16 -0.86 5.38
N VAL A 173 -3.26 -1.55 6.52
CA VAL A 173 -2.36 -1.32 7.66
C VAL A 173 -0.91 -1.57 7.25
N MET A 174 -0.64 -2.65 6.51
CA MET A 174 0.70 -2.96 6.01
C MET A 174 1.21 -1.92 5.01
N LEU A 175 0.37 -1.39 4.11
CA LEU A 175 0.73 -0.27 3.22
C LEU A 175 1.23 0.92 4.04
N VAL A 176 0.45 1.34 5.05
CA VAL A 176 0.77 2.49 5.90
C VAL A 176 2.06 2.26 6.67
N VAL A 177 2.22 1.08 7.27
CA VAL A 177 3.43 0.70 8.01
C VAL A 177 4.65 0.71 7.09
N GLN A 178 4.56 0.11 5.90
CA GLN A 178 5.67 0.09 4.95
C GLN A 178 6.04 1.49 4.45
N ILE A 179 5.07 2.35 4.13
CA ILE A 179 5.35 3.73 3.72
C ILE A 179 6.06 4.49 4.83
N ASN A 180 5.60 4.35 6.07
CA ASN A 180 6.22 5.03 7.21
C ASN A 180 7.63 4.51 7.52
N LEU A 181 7.86 3.20 7.46
CA LEU A 181 9.17 2.58 7.71
C LEU A 181 10.17 2.82 6.57
N ALA A 182 9.71 2.77 5.32
CA ALA A 182 10.53 3.03 4.15
C ALA A 182 10.90 4.52 4.03
N GLY A 183 10.17 5.41 4.69
CA GLY A 183 10.37 6.84 4.63
C GLY A 183 9.52 7.50 3.54
N LYS A 184 9.51 8.84 3.55
CA LYS A 184 8.60 9.65 2.72
C LYS A 184 8.88 9.57 1.21
N SER A 185 9.94 8.88 0.78
CA SER A 185 10.26 8.69 -0.64
C SER A 185 9.13 7.99 -1.40
N ASN A 186 8.33 7.15 -0.74
CA ASN A 186 7.17 6.51 -1.39
C ASN A 186 6.00 7.46 -1.70
N LEU A 187 5.86 8.58 -0.98
CA LEU A 187 4.77 9.55 -1.22
C LEU A 187 5.12 10.54 -2.33
N ALA A 188 6.40 10.87 -2.43
CA ALA A 188 6.97 11.72 -3.48
C ALA A 188 8.15 10.96 -4.10
N PRO A 189 7.87 10.03 -5.04
CA PRO A 189 8.89 9.13 -5.58
C PRO A 189 10.04 9.92 -6.20
N SER A 190 11.21 9.76 -5.59
CA SER A 190 12.45 10.39 -6.03
C SER A 190 13.18 9.59 -7.11
N ASN A 191 12.82 8.31 -7.26
CA ASN A 191 13.42 7.39 -8.22
C ASN A 191 12.43 6.32 -8.69
N ALA A 192 12.83 5.55 -9.69
CA ALA A 192 12.00 4.50 -10.29
C ALA A 192 11.63 3.38 -9.31
N ILE A 193 12.49 3.08 -8.33
CA ILE A 193 12.24 2.01 -7.35
C ILE A 193 11.17 2.39 -6.35
N ASP A 194 11.17 3.63 -5.88
CA ASP A 194 10.09 4.15 -5.03
C ASP A 194 8.74 4.01 -5.75
N GLN A 195 8.69 4.28 -7.07
CA GLN A 195 7.47 4.09 -7.87
C GLN A 195 7.10 2.61 -8.03
N LEU A 196 8.08 1.78 -8.39
CA LEU A 196 7.90 0.34 -8.56
C LEU A 196 7.38 -0.31 -7.28
N GLN A 197 7.89 0.13 -6.11
CA GLN A 197 7.43 -0.32 -4.81
C GLN A 197 5.92 -0.12 -4.67
N ASN A 198 5.42 1.09 -4.96
CA ASN A 198 3.99 1.41 -4.84
C ASN A 198 3.13 0.58 -5.80
N TYR A 199 3.57 0.38 -7.04
CA TYR A 199 2.83 -0.38 -8.04
C TYR A 199 2.73 -1.87 -7.71
N VAL A 200 3.85 -2.49 -7.35
CA VAL A 200 3.87 -3.92 -7.01
C VAL A 200 3.09 -4.18 -5.73
N LEU A 201 3.23 -3.30 -4.73
CA LEU A 201 2.51 -3.40 -3.47
C LEU A 201 0.98 -3.29 -3.68
N GLY A 202 0.53 -2.35 -4.52
CA GLY A 202 -0.87 -2.26 -4.94
C GLY A 202 -1.34 -3.51 -5.68
N GLY A 203 -0.51 -4.07 -6.58
CA GLY A 203 -0.80 -5.30 -7.30
C GLY A 203 -0.93 -6.54 -6.39
N ILE A 204 -0.04 -6.67 -5.40
CA ILE A 204 -0.09 -7.76 -4.40
C ILE A 204 -1.38 -7.66 -3.58
N VAL A 205 -1.64 -6.49 -3.00
CA VAL A 205 -2.84 -6.29 -2.15
C VAL A 205 -4.11 -6.52 -2.99
N GLY A 206 -4.19 -5.93 -4.18
CA GLY A 206 -5.32 -6.12 -5.09
C GLY A 206 -5.53 -7.58 -5.48
N GLY A 207 -4.48 -8.26 -5.95
CA GLY A 207 -4.58 -9.65 -6.41
C GLY A 207 -4.97 -10.64 -5.31
N VAL A 208 -4.45 -10.47 -4.09
CA VAL A 208 -4.71 -11.40 -2.98
C VAL A 208 -6.11 -11.22 -2.37
N ILE A 209 -6.67 -10.00 -2.44
CA ILE A 209 -8.03 -9.73 -1.93
C ILE A 209 -9.08 -10.54 -2.71
N TYR A 210 -8.94 -10.67 -4.04
CA TYR A 210 -9.92 -11.37 -4.87
C TYR A 210 -9.76 -12.89 -4.89
N ASN A 211 -8.58 -13.40 -4.51
CA ASN A 211 -8.31 -14.83 -4.56
C ASN A 211 -8.71 -15.54 -3.26
N GLN A 212 -9.79 -16.34 -3.34
CA GLN A 212 -10.29 -17.13 -2.19
C GLN A 212 -9.36 -18.29 -1.78
N ALA A 213 -8.49 -18.75 -2.68
CA ALA A 213 -7.54 -19.82 -2.37
C ALA A 213 -6.39 -19.33 -1.47
N ILE A 214 -6.10 -18.03 -1.48
CA ILE A 214 -5.05 -17.46 -0.66
C ILE A 214 -5.59 -17.21 0.75
N THR A 215 -5.02 -17.86 1.75
CA THR A 215 -5.41 -17.67 3.15
C THR A 215 -4.86 -16.35 3.71
N ILE A 216 -5.41 -15.89 4.84
CA ILE A 216 -4.92 -14.68 5.52
C ILE A 216 -3.44 -14.82 5.92
N LEU A 217 -3.04 -16.01 6.39
CA LEU A 217 -1.64 -16.27 6.76
C LEU A 217 -0.72 -16.20 5.54
N GLN A 218 -1.11 -16.80 4.41
CA GLN A 218 -0.36 -16.69 3.16
C GLN A 218 -0.23 -15.24 2.69
N PHE A 219 -1.28 -14.44 2.84
CA PHE A 219 -1.24 -13.01 2.51
C PHE A 219 -0.21 -12.26 3.36
N ILE A 220 -0.20 -12.49 4.68
CA ILE A 220 0.80 -11.89 5.59
C ILE A 220 2.22 -12.30 5.18
N ILE A 221 2.44 -13.58 4.87
CA ILE A 221 3.75 -14.08 4.42
C ILE A 221 4.19 -13.38 3.13
N ILE A 222 3.30 -13.23 2.14
CA ILE A 222 3.61 -12.54 0.87
C ILE A 222 4.05 -11.09 1.13
N ILE A 223 3.32 -10.36 1.98
CA ILE A 223 3.67 -8.98 2.33
C ILE A 223 5.01 -8.92 3.06
N LEU A 224 5.29 -9.88 3.96
CA LEU A 224 6.53 -9.93 4.72
C LEU A 224 7.73 -10.20 3.81
N ILE A 225 7.62 -11.17 2.90
CA ILE A 225 8.63 -11.44 1.87
C ILE A 225 8.89 -10.18 1.04
N TRP A 226 7.83 -9.52 0.56
CA TRP A 226 7.95 -8.27 -0.18
C TRP A 226 8.64 -7.16 0.64
N SER A 227 8.28 -7.04 1.93
CA SER A 227 8.93 -6.08 2.84
C SER A 227 10.43 -6.35 2.94
N ILE A 228 10.84 -7.61 3.12
CA ILE A 228 12.25 -7.98 3.20
C ILE A 228 12.98 -7.60 1.91
N ILE A 229 12.38 -7.83 0.74
CA ILE A 229 12.98 -7.45 -0.55
C ILE A 229 13.19 -5.92 -0.62
N ILE A 230 12.19 -5.13 -0.22
CA ILE A 230 12.27 -3.67 -0.24
C ILE A 230 13.30 -3.12 0.76
N PHE A 231 13.28 -3.59 2.01
CA PHE A 231 14.26 -3.12 3.00
C PHE A 231 15.66 -3.63 2.68
N GLY A 232 15.78 -4.86 2.19
CA GLY A 232 17.04 -5.45 1.73
C GLY A 232 17.63 -4.66 0.56
N SER A 233 16.82 -4.29 -0.44
CA SER A 233 17.30 -3.47 -1.57
C SER A 233 17.76 -2.09 -1.10
N LYS A 234 17.07 -1.46 -0.15
CA LYS A 234 17.53 -0.19 0.46
C LYS A 234 18.88 -0.32 1.15
N ILE A 235 19.10 -1.40 1.90
CA ILE A 235 20.39 -1.66 2.53
C ILE A 235 21.48 -1.82 1.47
N LEU A 236 21.24 -2.61 0.42
CA LEU A 236 22.19 -2.82 -0.68
C LEU A 236 22.53 -1.52 -1.41
N ILE A 237 21.52 -0.70 -1.71
CA ILE A 237 21.69 0.60 -2.38
C ILE A 237 22.47 1.58 -1.49
N THR A 238 22.22 1.58 -0.18
CA THR A 238 22.91 2.47 0.76
C THR A 238 24.37 2.08 0.96
N GLN A 239 24.68 0.78 0.94
CA GLN A 239 26.04 0.28 1.18
C GLN A 239 26.92 0.26 -0.07
N SER A 240 26.36 0.24 -1.27
CA SER A 240 27.12 0.04 -2.51
C SER A 240 26.75 1.04 -3.61
N ASP A 241 27.74 1.80 -4.07
CA ASP A 241 27.60 2.72 -5.19
C ASP A 241 27.26 2.03 -6.52
N PHE A 242 27.65 0.75 -6.66
CA PHE A 242 27.27 -0.08 -7.81
C PHE A 242 25.77 -0.30 -7.85
N PHE A 243 25.19 -0.78 -6.73
CA PHE A 243 23.76 -0.98 -6.62
C PHE A 243 23.02 0.35 -6.73
N LYS A 244 23.49 1.43 -6.09
CA LYS A 244 22.93 2.78 -6.23
C LYS A 244 22.86 3.23 -7.70
N THR A 245 23.92 3.01 -8.46
CA THR A 245 23.98 3.41 -9.88
C THR A 245 23.03 2.58 -10.75
N ILE A 246 22.89 1.27 -10.52
CA ILE A 246 22.01 0.39 -11.30
C ILE A 246 20.53 0.64 -10.99
N PHE A 247 20.21 0.78 -9.71
CA PHE A 247 18.85 0.80 -9.21
C PHE A 247 18.22 2.21 -9.23
N ILE A 248 19.00 3.24 -8.92
CA ILE A 248 18.52 4.63 -8.86
C ILE A 248 19.02 5.45 -10.07
N GLY A 249 20.19 5.13 -10.61
CA GLY A 249 20.83 5.92 -11.67
C GLY A 249 21.67 7.08 -11.12
N ARG A 250 22.20 7.92 -12.01
CA ARG A 250 22.92 9.15 -11.66
C ARG A 250 22.23 10.37 -12.28
N PRO A 251 22.28 11.54 -11.64
CA PRO A 251 21.86 12.77 -12.28
C PRO A 251 22.82 13.12 -13.43
N HIS A 252 22.30 13.63 -14.54
CA HIS A 252 23.09 13.96 -15.73
C HIS A 252 23.00 15.45 -16.04
N VAL A 253 24.15 16.12 -16.20
CA VAL A 253 24.18 17.52 -16.62
C VAL A 253 23.88 17.61 -18.12
N LEU A 254 22.72 18.18 -18.45
CA LEU A 254 22.27 18.36 -19.83
C LEU A 254 22.70 19.70 -20.42
N ILE A 255 22.75 20.76 -19.61
CA ILE A 255 23.17 22.10 -20.04
C ILE A 255 24.15 22.66 -19.03
N ASN A 256 25.26 23.23 -19.51
CA ASN A 256 26.25 23.91 -18.69
C ASN A 256 26.68 25.19 -19.39
N HIS A 257 26.46 26.34 -18.76
CA HIS A 257 26.74 27.66 -19.30
C HIS A 257 26.15 27.90 -20.71
N GLY A 258 24.87 27.56 -20.89
CA GLY A 258 24.19 27.68 -22.18
C GLY A 258 24.58 26.64 -23.24
N LEU A 259 25.55 25.77 -22.98
CA LEU A 259 25.96 24.69 -23.90
C LEU A 259 25.22 23.39 -23.58
N ILE A 260 24.56 22.81 -24.58
CA ILE A 260 23.80 21.56 -24.45
C ILE A 260 24.74 20.37 -24.68
N ASN A 261 24.75 19.42 -23.75
CA ASN A 261 25.38 18.12 -23.92
C ASN A 261 24.40 17.16 -24.62
N VAL A 262 24.43 17.18 -25.96
CA VAL A 262 23.54 16.36 -26.80
C VAL A 262 23.72 14.87 -26.53
N ASN A 263 24.95 14.40 -26.33
CA ASN A 263 25.23 12.99 -26.05
C ASN A 263 24.58 12.53 -24.74
N ALA A 264 24.65 13.35 -23.68
CA ALA A 264 24.00 13.03 -22.41
C ALA A 264 22.46 13.08 -22.51
N ALA A 265 21.91 14.02 -23.30
CA ALA A 265 20.46 14.08 -23.55
C ALA A 265 19.98 12.82 -24.29
N LEU A 266 20.65 12.43 -25.37
CA LEU A 266 20.30 11.23 -26.14
C LEU A 266 20.49 9.94 -25.32
N ALA A 267 21.59 9.83 -24.56
CA ALA A 267 21.85 8.67 -23.69
C ALA A 267 20.81 8.50 -22.57
N SER A 268 20.16 9.60 -22.16
CA SER A 268 19.04 9.58 -21.21
C SER A 268 17.67 9.46 -21.88
N GLY A 269 17.61 9.18 -23.18
CA GLY A 269 16.37 9.02 -23.94
C GLY A 269 15.60 10.33 -24.16
N MET A 270 16.26 11.48 -24.02
CA MET A 270 15.66 12.80 -24.18
C MET A 270 15.89 13.35 -25.59
N SER A 271 14.80 13.54 -26.35
CA SER A 271 14.87 14.24 -27.63
C SER A 271 15.02 15.76 -27.44
N ALA A 272 15.39 16.48 -28.50
CA ALA A 272 15.41 17.94 -28.47
C ALA A 272 14.04 18.53 -28.12
N ASN A 273 12.96 17.94 -28.64
CA ASN A 273 11.58 18.35 -28.33
C ASN A 273 11.25 18.16 -26.85
N ASP A 274 11.65 17.03 -26.26
CA ASP A 274 11.44 16.76 -24.83
C ASP A 274 12.22 17.74 -23.95
N LEU A 275 13.48 18.01 -24.30
CA LEU A 275 14.32 18.96 -23.57
C LEU A 275 13.70 20.36 -23.59
N VAL A 276 13.29 20.86 -24.76
CA VAL A 276 12.64 22.16 -24.89
C VAL A 276 11.31 22.19 -24.14
N PHE A 277 10.50 21.13 -24.23
CA PHE A 277 9.23 21.04 -23.51
C PHE A 277 9.44 21.10 -21.99
N LYS A 278 10.42 20.35 -21.46
CA LYS A 278 10.73 20.33 -20.03
C LYS A 278 11.30 21.67 -19.55
N LEU A 279 12.19 22.29 -20.32
CA LEU A 279 12.71 23.63 -20.03
C LEU A 279 11.58 24.66 -19.96
N ARG A 280 10.67 24.64 -20.94
CA ARG A 280 9.50 25.55 -20.97
C ARG A 280 8.56 25.31 -19.80
N SER A 281 8.29 24.05 -19.47
CA SER A 281 7.46 23.67 -18.32
C SER A 281 8.06 24.16 -16.99
N ALA A 282 9.38 24.31 -16.93
CA ALA A 282 10.10 24.88 -15.78
C ALA A 282 10.35 26.40 -15.90
N GLY A 283 9.71 27.08 -16.86
CA GLY A 283 9.79 28.53 -17.04
C GLY A 283 11.09 29.04 -17.65
N VAL A 284 11.80 28.20 -18.41
CA VAL A 284 12.99 28.60 -19.19
C VAL A 284 12.61 28.69 -20.67
N ASN A 285 12.59 29.91 -21.19
CA ASN A 285 12.34 30.18 -22.61
C ASN A 285 13.63 30.26 -23.45
N ASP A 286 14.74 30.60 -22.81
CA ASP A 286 16.05 30.75 -23.44
C ASP A 286 17.08 29.95 -22.64
N PHE A 287 17.53 28.83 -23.21
CA PHE A 287 18.48 27.92 -22.57
C PHE A 287 19.89 28.52 -22.48
N GLN A 288 20.23 29.52 -23.29
CA GLN A 288 21.55 30.16 -23.25
C GLN A 288 21.75 30.98 -21.97
N LYS A 289 20.66 31.44 -21.34
CA LYS A 289 20.67 32.21 -20.09
C LYS A 289 20.69 31.34 -18.84
N VAL A 290 20.82 30.03 -19.00
CA VAL A 290 20.83 29.07 -17.88
C VAL A 290 22.26 28.68 -17.55
N LYS A 291 22.61 28.77 -16.25
CA LYS A 291 23.93 28.39 -15.74
C LYS A 291 24.09 26.88 -15.80
N ARG A 292 23.09 26.12 -15.35
CA ARG A 292 23.11 24.66 -15.40
C ARG A 292 21.71 24.06 -15.44
N VAL A 293 21.57 22.96 -16.18
CA VAL A 293 20.39 22.10 -16.17
C VAL A 293 20.84 20.66 -15.93
N THR A 294 20.30 20.04 -14.90
CA THR A 294 20.57 18.65 -14.53
C THR A 294 19.29 17.83 -14.65
N LEU A 295 19.37 16.68 -15.31
CA LEU A 295 18.31 15.68 -15.30
C LEU A 295 18.43 14.84 -14.03
N GLU A 296 17.41 14.91 -13.18
CA GLU A 296 17.31 14.13 -11.95
C GLU A 296 16.79 12.71 -12.23
N GLN A 297 16.97 11.80 -11.26
CA GLN A 297 16.62 10.37 -11.38
C GLN A 297 15.12 10.11 -11.54
N ASN A 298 14.27 11.03 -11.05
CA ASN A 298 12.82 11.00 -11.29
C ASN A 298 12.43 11.55 -12.69
N GLY A 299 13.41 11.92 -13.53
CA GLY A 299 13.20 12.44 -14.88
C GLY A 299 12.87 13.94 -14.93
N GLN A 300 12.86 14.65 -13.80
CA GLN A 300 12.65 16.10 -13.75
C GLN A 300 13.94 16.87 -14.03
N LEU A 301 13.81 18.15 -14.42
CA LEU A 301 14.96 19.04 -14.60
C LEU A 301 15.16 19.90 -13.37
N SER A 302 16.38 19.88 -12.82
CA SER A 302 16.87 20.84 -11.85
C SER A 302 17.61 21.96 -12.59
N ILE A 303 17.21 23.21 -12.39
CA ILE A 303 17.69 24.37 -13.16
C ILE A 303 18.35 25.38 -12.23
N SER A 304 19.54 25.84 -12.62
CA SER A 304 20.33 26.86 -11.94
C SER A 304 20.56 28.04 -12.89
N ARG A 305 20.24 29.27 -12.46
CA ARG A 305 20.39 30.51 -13.24
C ARG A 305 21.55 31.37 -12.72
N TYR A 306 22.11 32.22 -13.56
CA TYR A 306 23.33 33.00 -13.25
C TYR A 306 23.18 33.99 -12.08
N ASN A 307 22.00 34.60 -11.91
CA ASN A 307 21.71 35.60 -10.86
C ASN A 307 20.77 35.07 -9.78
N ASP A 308 20.69 33.75 -9.60
CA ASP A 308 19.85 33.17 -8.56
C ASP A 308 20.70 32.86 -7.31
N PRO A 309 20.52 33.58 -6.18
CA PRO A 309 21.16 33.21 -4.92
C PRO A 309 20.68 31.84 -4.40
N THR A 310 19.62 31.27 -5.00
CA THR A 310 19.18 29.88 -4.77
C THR A 310 19.86 28.85 -5.67
N SER A 311 20.83 29.26 -6.51
CA SER A 311 21.57 28.34 -7.37
C SER A 311 22.11 27.14 -6.56
N VAL A 312 21.68 25.94 -6.95
CA VAL A 312 21.94 24.69 -6.23
C VAL A 312 23.45 24.50 -6.09
N ASN A 313 23.98 24.80 -4.91
CA ASN A 313 25.31 24.37 -4.53
C ASN A 313 25.24 22.84 -4.40
N PHE A 314 25.86 22.10 -5.29
CA PHE A 314 25.84 20.65 -5.18
C PHE A 314 26.63 20.25 -3.94
N PRO A 315 26.05 19.45 -3.03
CA PRO A 315 26.79 18.95 -1.89
C PRO A 315 27.94 18.06 -2.37
N ILE A 316 29.11 18.28 -1.78
CA ILE A 316 30.33 17.50 -2.01
C ILE A 316 30.28 16.22 -1.18
N ILE A 317 29.64 16.27 -0.01
CA ILE A 317 29.43 15.13 0.86
C ILE A 317 27.93 14.99 1.12
N THR A 318 27.40 13.79 0.92
CA THR A 318 26.02 13.41 1.25
C THR A 318 26.02 12.06 1.93
N ASP A 319 25.46 11.96 3.14
CA ASP A 319 25.35 10.72 3.91
C ASP A 319 26.67 9.94 4.02
N GLY A 320 27.77 10.67 4.29
CA GLY A 320 29.11 10.10 4.38
C GLY A 320 29.68 9.52 3.07
N THR A 321 29.08 9.85 1.93
CA THR A 321 29.63 9.55 0.60
C THR A 321 30.12 10.82 -0.09
N ILE A 322 31.19 10.70 -0.85
CA ILE A 322 31.80 11.82 -1.58
C ILE A 322 31.24 11.84 -3.00
N ASN A 323 30.83 13.00 -3.47
CA ASN A 323 30.47 13.21 -4.87
C ASN A 323 31.70 13.63 -5.69
N ASP A 324 32.35 12.66 -6.33
CA ASP A 324 33.58 12.87 -7.12
C ASP A 324 33.37 13.76 -8.35
N ASP A 325 32.16 13.75 -8.93
CA ASP A 325 31.82 14.59 -10.09
C ASP A 325 31.88 16.08 -9.70
N VAL A 326 31.34 16.42 -8.52
CA VAL A 326 31.39 17.79 -7.98
C VAL A 326 32.82 18.21 -7.64
N LEU A 327 33.62 17.31 -7.04
CA LEU A 327 35.05 17.55 -6.74
C LEU A 327 35.86 17.87 -7.99
N THR A 328 35.66 17.07 -9.05
CA THR A 328 36.34 17.25 -10.33
C THR A 328 36.00 18.61 -10.94
N HIS A 329 34.73 19.04 -10.82
CA HIS A 329 34.29 20.36 -11.31
C HIS A 329 34.85 21.55 -10.55
N ILE A 330 35.20 21.40 -9.26
CA ILE A 330 35.88 22.44 -8.48
C ILE A 330 37.41 22.30 -8.55
N HIS A 331 37.93 21.43 -9.42
CA HIS A 331 39.35 21.12 -9.58
C HIS A 331 40.02 20.69 -8.26
N LYS A 332 39.32 19.87 -7.46
CA LYS A 332 39.83 19.27 -6.22
C LYS A 332 39.77 17.75 -6.31
N ASP A 333 40.61 17.10 -5.50
CA ASP A 333 40.66 15.64 -5.42
C ASP A 333 40.13 15.13 -4.08
N ARG A 334 39.84 13.82 -4.03
CA ARG A 334 39.35 13.14 -2.82
C ARG A 334 40.33 13.31 -1.64
N LYS A 335 41.64 13.32 -1.90
CA LYS A 335 42.67 13.49 -0.87
C LYS A 335 42.62 14.87 -0.22
N TRP A 336 42.39 15.93 -1.00
CA TRP A 336 42.20 17.28 -0.48
C TRP A 336 41.03 17.35 0.51
N LEU A 337 39.90 16.72 0.17
CA LEU A 337 38.71 16.71 1.03
C LEU A 337 38.93 15.91 2.32
N LEU A 338 39.56 14.74 2.24
CA LEU A 338 39.87 13.91 3.41
C LEU A 338 40.82 14.65 4.38
N LYS A 339 41.82 15.36 3.85
CA LYS A 339 42.74 16.17 4.67
C LYS A 339 42.03 17.33 5.40
N LEU A 340 41.01 17.91 4.77
CA LEU A 340 40.17 18.95 5.40
C LEU A 340 39.30 18.40 6.54
N LEU A 341 38.79 17.17 6.39
CA LEU A 341 38.02 16.48 7.42
C LEU A 341 38.89 16.08 8.62
N GLU A 342 40.10 15.57 8.36
CA GLU A 342 41.08 15.21 9.39
C GLU A 342 41.48 16.40 10.28
N LEU A 343 41.66 17.59 9.69
CA LEU A 343 41.98 18.81 10.45
C LEU A 343 40.91 19.24 11.44
N LYS A 344 39.68 18.75 11.28
CA LYS A 344 38.57 18.99 12.20
C LYS A 344 38.20 17.76 13.03
N HIS A 345 39.02 16.71 12.98
CA HIS A 345 38.80 15.44 13.70
C HIS A 345 37.45 14.78 13.36
N HIS A 346 36.98 14.92 12.12
CA HIS A 346 35.76 14.27 11.66
C HIS A 346 36.09 13.18 10.65
N GLN A 347 35.44 12.03 10.78
CA GLN A 347 35.50 11.00 9.74
C GLN A 347 34.42 11.28 8.69
N LEU A 348 34.64 10.78 7.49
CA LEU A 348 33.69 10.96 6.39
C LEU A 348 32.29 10.46 6.77
N LYS A 349 32.19 9.36 7.52
CA LYS A 349 30.93 8.77 7.98
C LYS A 349 30.14 9.64 8.97
N ASP A 350 30.80 10.58 9.64
CA ASP A 350 30.18 11.47 10.63
C ASP A 350 29.47 12.66 9.95
N VAL A 351 29.71 12.87 8.66
CA VAL A 351 29.19 14.01 7.90
C VAL A 351 27.89 13.63 7.20
N TYR A 352 26.81 14.29 7.60
CA TYR A 352 25.51 14.18 6.94
C TYR A 352 25.48 14.95 5.62
N LEU A 353 25.93 16.22 5.64
CA LEU A 353 25.93 17.10 4.46
C LEU A 353 27.16 18.00 4.45
N GLY A 354 27.88 18.05 3.34
CA GLY A 354 29.00 18.97 3.12
C GLY A 354 28.85 19.75 1.83
N GLN A 355 28.92 21.07 1.87
CA GLN A 355 28.70 21.95 0.72
C GLN A 355 29.69 23.12 0.72
N ILE A 356 30.14 23.58 -0.45
CA ILE A 356 30.90 24.84 -0.54
C ILE A 356 29.93 25.99 -0.72
N ILE A 357 29.95 26.94 0.22
CA ILE A 357 29.15 28.17 0.17
C ILE A 357 30.10 29.35 0.29
N ASN A 358 30.11 30.23 -0.72
CA ASN A 358 30.95 31.43 -0.77
C ASN A 358 32.46 31.15 -0.56
N GLY A 359 32.94 29.98 -0.99
CA GLY A 359 34.34 29.57 -0.82
C GLY A 359 34.66 28.90 0.52
N ASP A 360 33.69 28.72 1.41
CA ASP A 360 33.88 27.96 2.65
C ASP A 360 33.22 26.58 2.54
N LEU A 361 33.91 25.54 2.99
CA LEU A 361 33.31 24.21 3.15
C LEU A 361 32.48 24.20 4.44
N VAL A 362 31.18 24.05 4.27
CA VAL A 362 30.17 24.04 5.33
C VAL A 362 29.78 22.59 5.59
N LEU A 363 30.08 22.09 6.78
CA LEU A 363 29.76 20.71 7.19
C LEU A 363 28.61 20.66 8.20
N THR A 364 27.70 19.71 7.98
CA THR A 364 26.63 19.30 8.87
C THR A 364 26.89 17.85 9.27
N LEU A 365 27.01 17.59 10.57
CA LEU A 365 27.35 16.28 11.12
C LEU A 365 26.10 15.54 11.58
N TYR A 366 26.16 14.21 11.66
CA TYR A 366 25.15 13.43 12.35
C TYR A 366 25.12 13.82 13.85
N PRO A 367 23.92 13.95 14.45
CA PRO A 367 23.81 14.35 15.85
C PRO A 367 24.39 13.27 16.77
N GLN A 368 25.38 13.65 17.58
CA GLN A 368 26.01 12.73 18.54
C GLN A 368 25.18 12.52 19.81
N HIS A 369 24.17 13.38 20.08
CA HIS A 369 23.30 13.24 21.26
C HIS A 369 21.85 13.70 21.03
N ASN A 370 20.89 12.94 21.57
CA ASN A 370 19.53 12.80 21.05
C ASN A 370 18.54 13.94 21.39
N ASN A 371 18.96 15.05 22.01
CA ASN A 371 18.02 15.88 22.78
C ASN A 371 17.72 17.31 22.30
N ARG A 372 18.24 17.82 21.17
CA ARG A 372 17.84 19.14 20.63
C ARG A 372 17.88 19.19 19.10
N ILE A 373 16.69 19.26 18.48
CA ILE A 373 16.45 19.13 17.03
C ILE A 373 16.90 20.37 16.23
N PHE A 374 16.91 21.57 16.82
CA PHE A 374 17.26 22.82 16.12
C PHE A 374 18.10 23.76 16.99
N LYS A 375 19.22 23.28 17.55
CA LYS A 375 20.32 24.20 17.86
C LYS A 375 21.18 24.17 16.61
N TYR A 376 21.27 25.30 15.90
CA TYR A 376 22.32 25.50 14.89
C TYR A 376 23.64 25.07 15.54
N LEU A 377 24.13 23.85 15.24
CA LEU A 377 25.57 23.66 15.26
C LEU A 377 26.03 24.73 14.28
N PRO A 378 26.83 25.73 14.70
CA PRO A 378 27.39 26.66 13.75
C PRO A 378 28.06 25.76 12.73
N SER A 379 27.48 25.74 11.53
CA SER A 379 27.88 24.86 10.46
C SER A 379 29.40 24.96 10.40
N HIS A 380 30.11 23.85 10.56
CA HIS A 380 31.57 23.90 10.72
C HIS A 380 32.12 24.48 9.41
N ARG A 381 32.33 25.80 9.40
CA ARG A 381 32.77 26.56 8.24
C ARG A 381 34.27 26.43 8.21
N ILE A 382 34.75 25.79 7.17
CA ILE A 382 36.17 25.69 6.89
C ILE A 382 36.45 26.69 5.78
N ASP A 383 37.12 27.78 6.16
CA ASP A 383 37.57 28.80 5.22
C ASP A 383 38.71 28.24 4.36
N ILE A 384 38.40 28.00 3.08
CA ILE A 384 39.32 27.38 2.12
C ILE A 384 40.48 28.34 1.80
N SER A 385 40.27 29.66 1.90
CA SER A 385 41.30 30.66 1.62
C SER A 385 42.38 30.65 2.71
N LYS A 386 41.97 30.51 3.98
CA LYS A 386 42.87 30.38 5.12
C LYS A 386 43.63 29.04 5.10
N PHE A 387 42.97 27.96 4.68
CA PHE A 387 43.61 26.66 4.46
C PHE A 387 44.71 26.71 3.39
N LEU A 388 44.43 27.34 2.23
CA LEU A 388 45.41 27.50 1.14
C LEU A 388 46.60 28.37 1.55
N LYS A 389 46.39 29.37 2.42
CA LYS A 389 47.45 30.21 2.98
C LYS A 389 48.33 29.43 3.95
N ASN A 390 47.74 28.67 4.88
CA ASN A 390 48.48 27.79 5.80
C ASN A 390 49.25 26.68 5.09
N THR A 391 48.72 26.09 4.01
CA THR A 391 49.47 25.10 3.22
C THR A 391 50.62 25.72 2.44
N LYS A 392 50.45 26.94 1.89
CA LYS A 392 51.55 27.68 1.27
C LYS A 392 52.62 28.10 2.28
N ASP A 393 52.24 28.55 3.47
CA ASP A 393 53.19 28.94 4.52
C ASP A 393 53.91 27.73 5.12
N HIS A 394 53.24 26.58 5.28
CA HIS A 394 53.91 25.32 5.63
C HIS A 394 54.88 24.85 4.54
N LEU A 395 54.53 24.97 3.26
CA LEU A 395 55.42 24.64 2.15
C LEU A 395 56.58 25.64 1.99
N LYS A 396 56.40 26.89 2.43
CA LYS A 396 57.46 27.90 2.48
C LYS A 396 58.42 27.65 3.64
N ASN A 397 57.89 27.28 4.81
CA ASN A 397 58.70 26.95 5.99
C ASN A 397 59.43 25.60 5.85
N THR A 398 58.88 24.60 5.16
CA THR A 398 59.63 23.37 4.86
C THR A 398 60.72 23.57 3.82
N LYS A 399 60.59 24.53 2.89
CA LYS A 399 61.68 24.95 2.00
C LYS A 399 62.81 25.70 2.70
N HIS A 400 62.59 26.25 3.91
CA HIS A 400 63.65 26.84 4.73
C HIS A 400 64.33 25.86 5.70
N HIS A 401 63.90 24.61 5.77
CA HIS A 401 64.59 23.54 6.52
C HIS A 401 65.37 22.55 5.63
N PHE A 402 65.37 22.74 4.30
CA PHE A 402 66.20 22.01 3.35
C PHE A 402 67.19 22.93 2.62
N ARG A 403 67.87 23.78 3.40
CA ARG A 403 69.14 24.42 3.01
C ARG A 403 70.09 24.29 4.19
N ILE A 404 70.80 23.17 4.23
CA ILE A 404 72.21 22.96 4.63
C ILE A 404 72.56 21.57 4.10
#